data_AF-A0A179IAP2-F1
#
_entry.id   AF-A0A179IAP2-F1
#
_cell.length_a   1.000
_cell.length_b   1.000
_cell.length_c   1.000
_cell.angle_alpha   90.00
_cell.angle_beta   90.00
_cell.angle_gamma   90.00
#
_symmetry.space_group_name_H-M   'P 1'
#
loop_
_entity.id
_entity.type
_entity.pdbx_description
1 polymer ?
#
loop_
_entity_poly.entity_id
_entity_poly.type
_entity_poly.pdbx_seq_one_letter_code
_entity_poly.pdbx_strand_id
1 'polypeptide(L)'
;MSSHDVQNLEPSAICAALSGLQLGGNDPFVDGEFQGGECRIFKVSLKGHPSLAVRVSHPVPGSQQDIIDHVDMETRIFRTLEAKGFAWSPRYRGACLTFDNPIHYPFMVLDWAEGSPLKWDDNVPSQPVRDAVLAQLAEIQLSLITCTSENRSTTATESFERRMKRQLDRARDGKLPGVTEKDCLDQLALLPKVLGQDGHSTVFAVDHGDLKPANIIVDQENNIKCIIDWGFAAMVPVVQAAKLPCFLWTDDSATRIPSQAMLRDRQSYVGSFSGQVSEAASVMKRWQATDDVDFRTLYLESISSKGMLASMASVGWKLPY
;
A
#
# COMPACT_ATOMS: atom_id res chain seq x y z
N MET A 1 6.55 32.38 -10.43
CA MET A 1 7.09 32.04 -9.10
C MET A 1 5.89 31.96 -8.18
N SER A 2 5.30 30.77 -8.03
CA SER A 2 4.15 30.58 -7.15
C SER A 2 4.62 30.65 -5.69
N SER A 3 3.95 31.48 -4.91
CA SER A 3 3.93 31.43 -3.45
C SER A 3 3.96 29.96 -3.00
N HIS A 4 4.97 29.57 -2.22
CA HIS A 4 4.82 28.37 -1.40
C HIS A 4 3.76 28.72 -0.37
N ASP A 5 2.52 28.32 -0.58
CA ASP A 5 1.47 28.48 0.41
C ASP A 5 1.90 27.70 1.66
N VAL A 6 2.33 28.44 2.68
CA VAL A 6 2.86 27.89 3.91
C VAL A 6 1.67 27.23 4.63
N GLN A 7 1.73 25.91 4.76
CA GLN A 7 0.72 25.17 5.53
C GLN A 7 0.68 25.70 6.96
N ASN A 8 -0.52 25.97 7.47
CA ASN A 8 -0.74 26.36 8.86
C ASN A 8 -1.08 25.11 9.69
N LEU A 9 -0.04 24.52 10.29
CA LEU A 9 -0.14 23.26 11.02
C LEU A 9 -0.15 23.46 12.54
N GLU A 10 -0.47 24.67 13.00
CA GLU A 10 -0.68 24.94 14.41
C GLU A 10 -1.90 24.15 14.94
N PRO A 11 -1.85 23.62 16.17
CA PRO A 11 -2.95 22.82 16.73
C PRO A 11 -4.32 23.51 16.67
N SER A 12 -4.38 24.83 16.84
CA SER A 12 -5.61 25.62 16.74
C SER A 12 -6.18 25.64 15.32
N ALA A 13 -5.33 25.67 14.29
CA ALA A 13 -5.74 25.61 12.89
C ALA A 13 -6.28 24.23 12.53
N ILE A 14 -5.61 23.16 12.98
CA ILE A 14 -6.09 21.77 12.82
C ILE A 14 -7.48 21.61 13.45
N CYS A 15 -7.66 22.07 14.68
CA CYS A 15 -8.94 21.99 15.39
C CYS A 15 -10.04 22.82 14.70
N ALA A 16 -9.72 24.04 14.27
CA ALA A 16 -10.66 24.90 13.55
C ALA A 16 -11.10 24.28 12.21
N ALA A 17 -10.16 23.69 11.47
CA ALA A 17 -10.45 23.02 10.21
C ALA A 17 -11.35 21.80 10.41
N LEU A 18 -11.11 21.02 11.48
CA LEU A 18 -11.96 19.90 11.84
C LEU A 18 -13.38 20.34 12.22
N SER A 19 -13.51 21.42 13.01
CA SER A 19 -14.82 21.99 13.36
C SER A 19 -15.60 22.45 12.13
N GLY A 20 -14.92 22.97 11.10
CA GLY A 20 -15.52 23.34 9.83
C GLY A 20 -16.19 22.19 9.06
N LEU A 21 -15.72 20.94 9.26
CA LEU A 21 -16.31 19.75 8.65
C LEU A 21 -17.53 19.19 9.40
N GLN A 22 -17.87 19.73 10.58
CA GLN A 22 -19.03 19.32 11.38
C GLN A 22 -19.10 17.82 11.68
N LEU A 23 -17.95 17.16 11.88
CA LEU A 23 -17.85 15.70 12.08
C LEU A 23 -18.30 15.20 13.47
N GLY A 24 -18.94 16.06 14.27
CA GLY A 24 -19.36 15.76 15.63
C GLY A 24 -18.21 15.84 16.66
N GLY A 25 -18.60 15.91 17.93
CA GLY A 25 -17.68 16.07 19.06
C GLY A 25 -17.44 17.53 19.45
N ASN A 26 -17.42 17.77 20.76
CA ASN A 26 -17.12 19.08 21.33
C ASN A 26 -15.65 19.14 21.75
N ASP A 27 -15.08 20.35 21.67
CA ASP A 27 -13.74 20.69 22.16
C ASP A 27 -12.60 19.83 21.58
N PRO A 28 -12.37 19.85 20.24
CA PRO A 28 -11.24 19.16 19.64
C PRO A 28 -9.91 19.68 20.17
N PHE A 29 -8.97 18.78 20.44
CA PHE A 29 -7.58 19.13 20.72
C PHE A 29 -6.62 18.14 20.06
N VAL A 30 -5.45 18.61 19.67
CA VAL A 30 -4.39 17.75 19.11
C VAL A 30 -3.71 17.01 20.25
N ASP A 31 -3.84 15.68 20.25
CA ASP A 31 -3.30 14.74 21.25
C ASP A 31 -1.95 14.14 20.81
N GLY A 32 -1.62 14.26 19.53
CA GLY A 32 -0.35 13.79 19.00
C GLY A 32 -0.13 14.19 17.55
N GLU A 33 1.14 14.17 17.16
CA GLU A 33 1.58 14.40 15.80
C GLU A 33 2.53 13.28 15.36
N PHE A 34 2.35 12.81 14.13
CA PHE A 34 3.16 11.77 13.52
C PHE A 34 3.62 12.24 12.15
N GLN A 35 4.92 12.12 11.88
CA GLN A 35 5.50 12.46 10.60
C GLN A 35 5.67 11.18 9.76
N GLY A 36 4.87 11.07 8.70
CA GLY A 36 5.00 10.04 7.69
C GLY A 36 5.90 10.48 6.53
N GLY A 37 6.14 9.55 5.58
CA GLY A 37 6.94 9.82 4.39
C GLY A 37 6.29 10.84 3.44
N GLU A 38 4.96 10.80 3.30
CA GLU A 38 4.20 11.64 2.37
C GLU A 38 3.27 12.66 3.06
N CYS A 39 3.04 12.53 4.37
CA CYS A 39 2.13 13.38 5.12
C CYS A 39 2.55 13.62 6.57
N ARG A 40 2.00 14.67 7.17
CA ARG A 40 1.88 14.84 8.63
C ARG A 40 0.49 14.38 9.05
N ILE A 41 0.42 13.62 10.14
CA ILE A 41 -0.80 13.04 10.68
C ILE A 41 -0.99 13.57 12.10
N PHE A 42 -2.13 14.18 12.36
CA PHE A 42 -2.49 14.69 13.68
C PHE A 42 -3.56 13.80 14.28
N LYS A 43 -3.30 13.28 15.48
CA LYS A 43 -4.33 12.65 16.30
C LYS A 43 -5.12 13.77 16.98
N VAL A 44 -6.40 13.87 16.66
CA VAL A 44 -7.31 14.85 17.27
C VAL A 44 -8.29 14.11 18.16
N SER A 45 -8.22 14.41 19.45
CA SER A 45 -9.11 13.84 20.46
C SER A 45 -10.33 14.72 20.66
N LEU A 46 -11.49 14.08 20.83
CA LEU A 46 -12.79 14.70 21.00
C LEU A 46 -13.40 14.23 22.32
N LYS A 47 -13.96 15.13 23.12
CA LYS A 47 -14.48 14.75 24.42
C LYS A 47 -15.70 13.83 24.27
N GLY A 48 -15.57 12.59 24.74
CA GLY A 48 -16.65 11.59 24.69
C GLY A 48 -16.86 10.92 23.34
N HIS A 49 -15.94 11.12 22.38
CA HIS A 49 -15.99 10.50 21.06
C HIS A 49 -14.65 9.83 20.72
N PRO A 50 -14.63 8.88 19.76
CA PRO A 50 -13.39 8.32 19.25
C PRO A 50 -12.47 9.42 18.68
N SER A 51 -11.16 9.22 18.81
CA SER A 51 -10.16 10.11 18.22
C SER A 51 -10.22 10.04 16.69
N LEU A 52 -9.78 11.11 16.03
CA LEU A 52 -9.69 11.22 14.58
C LEU A 52 -8.23 11.38 14.13
N ALA A 53 -7.94 10.92 12.92
CA ALA A 53 -6.67 11.17 12.24
C ALA A 53 -6.88 12.25 11.17
N VAL A 54 -6.26 13.42 11.33
CA VAL A 54 -6.21 14.46 10.29
C VAL A 54 -4.91 14.28 9.50
N ARG A 55 -5.02 13.99 8.20
CA ARG A 55 -3.89 13.75 7.31
C ARG A 55 -3.69 14.94 6.37
N VAL A 56 -2.50 15.52 6.41
CA VAL A 56 -2.09 16.64 5.55
C VAL A 56 -0.82 16.25 4.81
N SER A 57 -0.88 16.14 3.49
CA SER A 57 0.29 15.78 2.67
C SER A 57 1.39 16.83 2.78
N HIS A 58 2.65 16.42 2.65
CA HIS A 58 3.76 17.37 2.57
C HIS A 58 3.59 18.27 1.34
N PRO A 59 4.05 19.53 1.38
CA PRO A 59 4.05 20.39 0.21
C PRO A 59 4.89 19.77 -0.92
N VAL A 60 4.26 19.50 -2.06
CA VAL A 60 4.95 19.00 -3.26
C VAL A 60 4.94 20.08 -4.35
N PRO A 61 5.98 20.14 -5.21
CA PRO A 61 5.93 20.98 -6.40
C PRO A 61 4.81 20.51 -7.32
N GLY A 62 3.88 21.39 -7.68
CA GLY A 62 2.75 21.06 -8.53
C GLY A 62 1.76 22.21 -8.60
N SER A 63 0.73 22.08 -9.45
CA SER A 63 -0.40 22.99 -9.38
C SER A 63 -1.25 22.68 -8.15
N GLN A 64 -2.00 23.67 -7.67
CA GLN A 64 -2.98 23.44 -6.59
C GLN A 64 -3.99 22.34 -6.96
N GLN A 65 -4.34 22.22 -8.25
CA GLN A 65 -5.23 21.17 -8.73
C GLN A 65 -4.59 19.77 -8.60
N ASP A 66 -3.30 19.62 -8.93
CA ASP A 66 -2.61 18.33 -8.79
C ASP A 66 -2.61 17.84 -7.33
N ILE A 67 -2.42 18.78 -6.39
CA ILE A 67 -2.45 18.49 -4.94
C ILE A 67 -3.86 18.06 -4.51
N ILE A 68 -4.89 18.79 -4.96
CA ILE A 68 -6.29 18.45 -4.67
C ILE A 68 -6.64 17.07 -5.23
N ASP A 69 -6.28 16.79 -6.48
CA ASP A 69 -6.55 15.53 -7.15
C ASP A 69 -5.86 14.36 -6.45
N HIS A 70 -4.67 14.57 -5.90
CA HIS A 70 -3.95 13.56 -5.11
C HIS A 70 -4.70 13.21 -3.81
N VAL A 71 -5.14 14.22 -3.04
CA VAL A 71 -5.92 13.98 -1.81
C VAL A 71 -7.27 13.36 -2.15
N ASP A 72 -7.97 13.83 -3.19
CA ASP A 72 -9.25 13.26 -3.62
C ASP A 72 -9.09 11.79 -4.03
N MET A 73 -8.02 11.43 -4.76
CA MET A 73 -7.71 10.05 -5.14
C MET A 73 -7.53 9.15 -3.91
N GLU A 74 -6.81 9.60 -2.88
CA GLU A 74 -6.69 8.85 -1.62
C GLU A 74 -8.07 8.68 -0.95
N THR A 75 -8.90 9.73 -0.91
CA THR A 75 -10.25 9.60 -0.32
C THR A 75 -11.14 8.58 -1.04
N ARG A 76 -11.00 8.43 -2.36
CA ARG A 76 -11.77 7.46 -3.16
C ARG A 76 -11.41 6.02 -2.80
N ILE A 77 -10.16 5.75 -2.43
CA ILE A 77 -9.75 4.43 -1.94
C ILE A 77 -10.51 4.09 -0.66
N PHE A 78 -10.48 4.95 0.35
CA PHE A 78 -11.18 4.68 1.62
C PHE A 78 -12.68 4.51 1.42
N ARG A 79 -13.32 5.35 0.61
CA ARG A 79 -14.75 5.21 0.29
C ARG A 79 -15.05 3.89 -0.43
N THR A 80 -14.16 3.45 -1.31
CA THR A 80 -14.30 2.16 -2.00
C THR A 80 -14.16 1.01 -1.02
N LEU A 81 -13.15 1.02 -0.14
CA LEU A 81 -12.97 -0.01 0.89
C LEU A 81 -14.19 -0.12 1.80
N GLU A 82 -14.73 1.01 2.26
CA GLU A 82 -15.94 1.07 3.07
C GLU A 82 -17.16 0.52 2.31
N ALA A 83 -17.37 0.94 1.06
CA ALA A 83 -18.48 0.46 0.23
C ALA A 83 -18.38 -1.04 -0.11
N LYS A 84 -17.15 -1.58 -0.16
CA LYS A 84 -16.90 -3.02 -0.34
C LYS A 84 -16.94 -3.80 0.98
N GLY A 85 -17.13 -3.14 2.12
CA GLY A 85 -17.21 -3.78 3.43
C GLY A 85 -15.87 -4.28 3.96
N PHE A 86 -14.74 -3.73 3.51
CA PHE A 86 -13.43 -4.12 3.99
C PHE A 86 -13.20 -3.60 5.42
N ALA A 87 -13.14 -4.54 6.39
CA ALA A 87 -13.23 -4.23 7.82
C ALA A 87 -11.94 -3.65 8.43
N TRP A 88 -10.78 -3.85 7.79
CA TRP A 88 -9.48 -3.49 8.37
C TRP A 88 -8.92 -2.16 7.85
N SER A 89 -9.76 -1.29 7.26
CA SER A 89 -9.35 0.08 6.92
C SER A 89 -9.96 1.10 7.89
N PRO A 90 -9.26 2.22 8.18
CA PRO A 90 -9.86 3.34 8.88
C PRO A 90 -11.10 3.83 8.13
N ARG A 91 -12.17 4.20 8.86
CA ARG A 91 -13.35 4.76 8.20
C ARG A 91 -13.08 6.18 7.76
N TYR A 92 -13.56 6.50 6.55
CA TYR A 92 -13.52 7.86 6.03
C TYR A 92 -14.55 8.73 6.77
N ARG A 93 -14.14 9.92 7.23
CA ARG A 93 -15.04 10.86 7.92
C ARG A 93 -15.31 12.11 7.12
N GLY A 94 -14.31 12.65 6.44
CA GLY A 94 -14.46 13.86 5.66
C GLY A 94 -13.14 14.29 5.02
N ALA A 95 -13.22 15.35 4.22
CA ALA A 95 -12.05 15.97 3.63
C ALA A 95 -12.38 17.43 3.27
N CYS A 96 -11.35 18.27 3.24
CA CYS A 96 -11.40 19.60 2.67
C CYS A 96 -10.48 19.63 1.45
N LEU A 97 -11.06 19.82 0.26
CA LEU A 97 -10.35 19.77 -1.02
C LEU A 97 -10.10 21.18 -1.59
N THR A 98 -9.77 22.12 -0.71
CA THR A 98 -9.49 23.52 -1.06
C THR A 98 -8.37 24.06 -0.16
N PHE A 99 -7.66 25.08 -0.62
CA PHE A 99 -6.68 25.83 0.17
C PHE A 99 -7.33 26.91 1.04
N ASP A 100 -8.58 27.26 0.76
CA ASP A 100 -9.37 28.19 1.57
C ASP A 100 -9.94 27.48 2.80
N ASN A 101 -9.05 27.13 3.73
CA ASN A 101 -9.36 26.55 5.02
C ASN A 101 -8.28 26.93 6.05
N PRO A 102 -8.51 26.74 7.37
CA PRO A 102 -7.55 27.16 8.40
C PRO A 102 -6.14 26.57 8.29
N ILE A 103 -5.98 25.40 7.66
CA ILE A 103 -4.68 24.73 7.42
C ILE A 103 -3.96 25.30 6.18
N HIS A 104 -4.68 26.04 5.33
CA HIS A 104 -4.18 26.53 4.04
C HIS A 104 -3.70 25.42 3.11
N TYR A 105 -4.28 24.22 3.24
CA TYR A 105 -3.93 23.06 2.42
C TYR A 105 -5.05 22.01 2.41
N PRO A 106 -5.24 21.25 1.32
CA PRO A 106 -6.18 20.13 1.31
C PRO A 106 -5.81 19.06 2.35
N PHE A 107 -6.82 18.47 2.97
CA PHE A 107 -6.62 17.42 3.98
C PHE A 107 -7.80 16.44 4.01
N MET A 108 -7.57 15.27 4.60
CA MET A 108 -8.63 14.30 4.88
C MET A 108 -8.64 13.86 6.34
N VAL A 109 -9.79 13.36 6.76
CA VAL A 109 -10.06 12.93 8.13
C VAL A 109 -10.57 11.49 8.13
N LEU A 110 -9.90 10.65 8.93
CA LEU A 110 -10.23 9.25 9.13
C LEU A 110 -10.49 8.97 10.62
N ASP A 111 -11.12 7.83 10.94
CA ASP A 111 -11.05 7.29 12.29
C ASP A 111 -9.59 7.06 12.71
N TRP A 112 -9.27 7.38 13.96
CA TRP A 112 -7.99 7.01 14.53
C TRP A 112 -7.94 5.50 14.82
N ALA A 113 -6.88 4.84 14.34
CA ALA A 113 -6.64 3.43 14.63
C ALA A 113 -5.95 3.29 16.00
N GLU A 114 -6.70 2.86 17.01
CA GLU A 114 -6.14 2.59 18.34
C GLU A 114 -5.26 1.34 18.33
N GLY A 115 -4.09 1.45 18.98
CA GLY A 115 -3.10 0.38 19.06
C GLY A 115 -1.69 0.90 18.82
N SER A 116 -0.80 -0.01 18.40
CA SER A 116 0.57 0.33 18.04
C SER A 116 0.97 -0.34 16.72
N PRO A 117 1.91 0.24 15.96
CA PRO A 117 2.45 -0.41 14.78
C PRO A 117 3.06 -1.78 15.11
N LEU A 118 2.83 -2.76 14.25
CA LEU A 118 3.38 -4.10 14.38
C LEU A 118 4.91 -4.04 14.37
N LYS A 119 5.52 -4.62 15.41
CA LYS A 119 6.96 -4.86 15.44
C LYS A 119 7.23 -6.20 14.77
N TRP A 120 8.11 -6.20 13.78
CA TRP A 120 8.45 -7.40 13.04
C TRP A 120 9.95 -7.45 12.73
N ASP A 121 10.59 -8.51 13.17
CA ASP A 121 11.94 -8.92 12.76
C ASP A 121 12.04 -10.45 12.77
N ASP A 122 13.24 -11.01 12.59
CA ASP A 122 13.46 -12.47 12.56
C ASP A 122 13.11 -13.18 13.89
N ASN A 123 12.96 -12.44 14.99
CA ASN A 123 12.73 -12.94 16.35
C ASN A 123 11.45 -12.40 17.02
N VAL A 124 10.89 -11.30 16.50
CA VAL A 124 9.74 -10.59 17.09
C VAL A 124 8.61 -10.48 16.07
N PRO A 125 7.36 -10.81 16.44
CA PRO A 125 6.96 -11.49 17.68
C PRO A 125 7.47 -12.94 17.70
N SER A 126 7.56 -13.52 18.89
CA SER A 126 7.91 -14.94 19.07
C SER A 126 6.72 -15.85 18.73
N GLN A 127 6.99 -17.13 18.47
CA GLN A 127 5.93 -18.13 18.40
C GLN A 127 5.28 -18.33 19.78
N PRO A 128 3.96 -18.65 19.86
CA PRO A 128 3.03 -18.88 18.74
C PRO A 128 2.36 -17.60 18.18
N VAL A 129 2.61 -16.43 18.80
CA VAL A 129 1.97 -15.16 18.39
C VAL A 129 2.28 -14.82 16.94
N ARG A 130 3.51 -15.08 16.49
CA ARG A 130 3.94 -14.89 15.11
C ARG A 130 3.04 -15.58 14.09
N ASP A 131 2.72 -16.85 14.33
CA ASP A 131 1.87 -17.64 13.42
C ASP A 131 0.43 -17.10 13.40
N ALA A 132 -0.08 -16.66 14.56
CA ALA A 132 -1.40 -16.05 14.66
C ALA A 132 -1.49 -14.72 13.88
N VAL A 133 -0.46 -13.87 13.95
CA VAL A 133 -0.39 -12.62 13.17
C VAL A 133 -0.34 -12.91 11.67
N LEU A 134 0.46 -13.90 11.24
CA LEU A 134 0.55 -14.29 9.83
C LEU A 134 -0.77 -14.84 9.30
N ALA A 135 -1.48 -15.65 10.11
CA ALA A 135 -2.79 -16.15 9.77
C ALA A 135 -3.83 -15.04 9.60
N GLN A 136 -3.86 -14.06 10.52
CA GLN A 136 -4.73 -12.88 10.39
C GLN A 136 -4.37 -12.04 9.16
N LEU A 137 -3.09 -11.85 8.87
CA LEU A 137 -2.66 -11.09 7.70
C LEU A 137 -3.07 -11.77 6.39
N ALA A 138 -2.97 -13.09 6.33
CA ALA A 138 -3.44 -13.88 5.20
C ALA A 138 -4.95 -13.74 5.00
N GLU A 139 -5.72 -13.79 6.09
CA GLU A 139 -7.17 -13.55 6.06
C GLU A 139 -7.49 -12.13 5.57
N ILE A 140 -6.74 -11.13 6.01
CA ILE A 140 -6.92 -9.73 5.58
C ILE A 140 -6.66 -9.58 4.08
N GLN A 141 -5.54 -10.11 3.56
CA GLN A 141 -5.24 -10.05 2.12
C GLN A 141 -6.33 -10.79 1.33
N LEU A 142 -6.72 -11.99 1.79
CA LEU A 142 -7.77 -12.77 1.15
C LEU A 142 -9.09 -12.00 1.09
N SER A 143 -9.47 -11.36 2.20
CA SER A 143 -10.68 -10.56 2.29
C SER A 143 -10.62 -9.33 1.39
N LEU A 144 -9.49 -8.60 1.39
CA LEU A 144 -9.27 -7.45 0.52
C LEU A 144 -9.46 -7.81 -0.94
N ILE A 145 -8.77 -8.87 -1.41
CA ILE A 145 -8.92 -9.34 -2.79
C ILE A 145 -10.36 -9.74 -3.07
N THR A 146 -10.96 -10.53 -2.18
CA THR A 146 -12.32 -11.07 -2.38
C THR A 146 -13.36 -9.95 -2.49
N CYS A 147 -13.37 -8.99 -1.57
CA CYS A 147 -14.40 -7.94 -1.56
C CYS A 147 -14.18 -6.86 -2.62
N THR A 148 -12.93 -6.62 -3.05
CA THR A 148 -12.61 -5.60 -4.05
C THR A 148 -12.48 -6.12 -5.47
N SER A 149 -12.58 -7.44 -5.67
CA SER A 149 -12.47 -8.05 -7.01
C SER A 149 -13.53 -7.52 -7.98
N GLU A 150 -13.08 -7.15 -9.18
CA GLU A 150 -13.95 -6.76 -10.29
C GLU A 150 -13.34 -7.17 -11.64
N ASN A 151 -14.19 -7.35 -12.65
CA ASN A 151 -13.75 -7.58 -14.03
C ASN A 151 -13.56 -6.25 -14.76
N ARG A 152 -12.48 -6.14 -15.53
CA ARG A 152 -12.18 -4.99 -16.40
C ARG A 152 -12.09 -5.40 -17.86
N SER A 153 -12.13 -4.42 -18.77
CA SER A 153 -11.96 -4.65 -20.20
C SER A 153 -10.50 -4.90 -20.62
N THR A 154 -9.55 -4.70 -19.70
CA THR A 154 -8.11 -4.84 -19.94
C THR A 154 -7.59 -6.08 -19.24
N THR A 155 -6.72 -6.83 -19.90
CA THR A 155 -6.03 -7.99 -19.31
C THR A 155 -4.88 -7.58 -18.39
N ALA A 156 -4.41 -8.51 -17.56
CA ALA A 156 -3.22 -8.32 -16.74
C ALA A 156 -2.00 -7.92 -17.61
N THR A 157 -1.79 -8.62 -18.73
CA THR A 157 -0.69 -8.36 -19.67
C THR A 157 -0.73 -6.92 -20.18
N GLU A 158 -1.87 -6.48 -20.74
CA GLU A 158 -2.02 -5.12 -21.28
C GLU A 158 -1.81 -4.04 -20.20
N SER A 159 -2.30 -4.30 -18.98
CA SER A 159 -2.14 -3.38 -17.84
C SER A 159 -0.67 -3.19 -17.47
N PHE A 160 0.08 -4.29 -17.36
CA PHE A 160 1.49 -4.26 -17.01
C PHE A 160 2.36 -3.73 -18.15
N GLU A 161 2.12 -4.12 -19.40
CA GLU A 161 2.82 -3.60 -20.57
C GLU A 161 2.70 -2.08 -20.66
N ARG A 162 1.51 -1.53 -20.41
CA ARG A 162 1.32 -0.07 -20.43
C ARG A 162 2.19 0.63 -19.39
N ARG A 163 2.37 0.04 -18.19
CA ARG A 163 3.26 0.60 -17.15
C ARG A 163 4.74 0.51 -17.56
N MET A 164 5.16 -0.65 -18.05
CA MET A 164 6.55 -0.87 -18.49
C MET A 164 6.92 -0.03 -19.72
N LYS A 165 6.00 0.16 -20.68
CA LYS A 165 6.21 1.07 -21.83
C LYS A 165 6.42 2.52 -21.38
N ARG A 166 5.71 2.98 -20.34
CA ARG A 166 5.98 4.30 -19.74
C ARG A 166 7.35 4.38 -19.08
N GLN A 167 7.80 3.31 -18.42
CA GLN A 167 9.17 3.26 -17.87
C GLN A 167 10.22 3.29 -18.97
N LEU A 168 10.00 2.55 -20.06
CA LEU A 168 10.84 2.56 -21.26
C LEU A 168 10.96 3.95 -21.87
N ASP A 169 9.85 4.65 -22.06
CA ASP A 169 9.84 6.03 -22.59
C ASP A 169 10.62 6.98 -21.65
N ARG A 170 10.43 6.84 -20.33
CA ARG A 170 11.20 7.62 -19.35
C ARG A 170 12.70 7.29 -19.37
N ALA A 171 13.08 6.03 -19.61
CA ALA A 171 14.48 5.63 -19.72
C ALA A 171 15.11 6.23 -20.98
N ARG A 172 14.41 6.19 -22.13
CA ARG A 172 14.83 6.84 -23.39
C ARG A 172 15.01 8.34 -23.25
N ASP A 173 14.12 8.99 -22.50
CA ASP A 173 14.18 10.43 -22.21
C ASP A 173 15.27 10.81 -21.18
N GLY A 174 16.02 9.85 -20.62
CA GLY A 174 16.97 10.11 -19.54
C GLY A 174 16.33 10.49 -18.20
N LYS A 175 15.01 10.30 -18.05
CA LYS A 175 14.21 10.61 -16.85
C LYS A 175 14.17 9.45 -15.85
N LEU A 176 14.94 8.40 -16.09
CA LEU A 176 15.05 7.23 -15.21
C LEU A 176 16.54 6.86 -14.95
N PRO A 177 17.27 7.66 -14.14
CA PRO A 177 18.71 7.45 -13.94
C PRO A 177 19.05 6.07 -13.38
N GLY A 178 20.01 5.35 -13.95
CA GLY A 178 20.41 4.01 -13.48
C GLY A 178 19.54 2.86 -14.01
N VAL A 179 18.60 3.14 -14.91
CA VAL A 179 17.87 2.15 -15.70
C VAL A 179 18.11 2.45 -17.17
N THR A 180 18.49 1.45 -17.94
CA THR A 180 18.72 1.56 -19.38
C THR A 180 17.49 1.14 -20.19
N GLU A 181 17.44 1.54 -21.47
CA GLU A 181 16.40 1.07 -22.39
C GLU A 181 16.36 -0.48 -22.46
N LYS A 182 17.55 -1.09 -22.49
CA LYS A 182 17.69 -2.55 -22.53
C LYS A 182 17.04 -3.21 -21.31
N ASP A 183 17.21 -2.64 -20.12
CA ASP A 183 16.63 -3.20 -18.88
C ASP A 183 15.10 -3.25 -18.97
N CYS A 184 14.47 -2.19 -19.49
CA CYS A 184 13.02 -2.16 -19.72
C CYS A 184 12.56 -3.13 -20.82
N LEU A 185 13.34 -3.29 -21.89
CA LEU A 185 13.03 -4.24 -22.97
C LEU A 185 13.16 -5.70 -22.50
N ASP A 186 14.18 -6.02 -21.71
CA ASP A 186 14.36 -7.34 -21.12
C ASP A 186 13.21 -7.67 -20.16
N GLN A 187 12.79 -6.70 -19.34
CA GLN A 187 11.59 -6.84 -18.49
C GLN A 187 10.35 -7.16 -19.36
N LEU A 188 10.06 -6.34 -20.37
CA LEU A 188 8.92 -6.55 -21.28
C LEU A 188 8.93 -7.95 -21.93
N ALA A 189 10.10 -8.42 -22.35
CA ALA A 189 10.25 -9.74 -22.97
C ALA A 189 9.95 -10.91 -22.01
N LEU A 190 10.14 -10.72 -20.70
CA LEU A 190 9.88 -11.73 -19.67
C LEU A 190 8.42 -11.79 -19.25
N LEU A 191 7.64 -10.73 -19.46
CA LEU A 191 6.27 -10.61 -18.96
C LEU A 191 5.38 -11.82 -19.29
N PRO A 192 5.30 -12.31 -20.54
CA PRO A 192 4.41 -13.44 -20.84
C PRO A 192 4.80 -14.72 -20.08
N LYS A 193 6.10 -14.93 -19.88
CA LYS A 193 6.62 -16.07 -19.13
C LYS A 193 6.30 -15.96 -17.63
N VAL A 194 6.41 -14.75 -17.07
CA VAL A 194 6.13 -14.50 -15.65
C VAL A 194 4.65 -14.66 -15.32
N LEU A 195 3.78 -14.09 -16.16
CA LEU A 195 2.33 -14.15 -15.93
C LEU A 195 1.73 -15.53 -16.25
N GLY A 196 2.30 -16.23 -17.24
CA GLY A 196 1.76 -17.49 -17.73
C GLY A 196 0.27 -17.37 -18.07
N GLN A 197 -0.53 -18.31 -17.57
CA GLN A 197 -1.99 -18.32 -17.80
C GLN A 197 -2.73 -17.11 -17.22
N ASP A 198 -2.20 -16.51 -16.14
CA ASP A 198 -2.85 -15.37 -15.49
C ASP A 198 -2.70 -14.07 -16.31
N GLY A 199 -1.88 -14.09 -17.38
CA GLY A 199 -1.69 -12.95 -18.28
C GLY A 199 -2.96 -12.50 -19.00
N HIS A 200 -3.91 -13.43 -19.23
CA HIS A 200 -5.21 -13.15 -19.84
C HIS A 200 -6.29 -12.77 -18.83
N SER A 201 -5.99 -12.82 -17.53
CA SER A 201 -6.98 -12.48 -16.50
C SER A 201 -7.42 -11.03 -16.65
N THR A 202 -8.72 -10.81 -16.59
CA THR A 202 -9.37 -9.49 -16.54
C THR A 202 -9.80 -9.12 -15.13
N VAL A 203 -9.43 -9.93 -14.14
CA VAL A 203 -9.80 -9.71 -12.74
C VAL A 203 -8.80 -8.75 -12.10
N PHE A 204 -9.33 -7.70 -11.48
CA PHE A 204 -8.59 -6.68 -10.75
C PHE A 204 -9.08 -6.62 -9.31
N ALA A 205 -8.20 -6.29 -8.39
CA ALA A 205 -8.52 -6.06 -6.98
C ALA A 205 -7.66 -4.91 -6.44
N VAL A 206 -8.01 -4.39 -5.27
CA VAL A 206 -7.18 -3.40 -4.57
C VAL A 206 -5.93 -4.10 -4.04
N ASP A 207 -4.77 -3.57 -4.41
CA ASP A 207 -3.50 -3.79 -3.71
C ASP A 207 -3.28 -2.61 -2.75
N HIS A 208 -2.80 -2.89 -1.54
CA HIS A 208 -2.40 -1.86 -0.59
C HIS A 208 -1.19 -1.05 -1.11
N GLY A 209 -0.31 -1.69 -1.88
CA GLY A 209 0.88 -1.04 -2.46
C GLY A 209 2.09 -1.04 -1.51
N ASP A 210 1.89 -0.77 -0.21
CA ASP A 210 2.98 -0.67 0.78
C ASP A 210 2.65 -1.39 2.12
N LEU A 211 2.32 -2.68 2.07
CA LEU A 211 1.88 -3.44 3.25
C LEU A 211 3.08 -3.89 4.11
N LYS A 212 3.64 -2.95 4.87
CA LYS A 212 4.77 -3.15 5.80
C LYS A 212 4.33 -3.16 7.27
N PRO A 213 5.16 -3.69 8.20
CA PRO A 213 4.78 -3.78 9.62
C PRO A 213 4.38 -2.44 10.24
N ALA A 214 5.04 -1.34 9.84
CA ALA A 214 4.70 0.01 10.31
C ALA A 214 3.28 0.46 9.93
N ASN A 215 2.67 -0.15 8.90
CA ASN A 215 1.33 0.15 8.40
C ASN A 215 0.27 -0.81 8.96
N ILE A 216 0.65 -1.72 9.85
CA ILE A 216 -0.26 -2.68 10.50
C ILE A 216 -0.40 -2.27 11.97
N ILE A 217 -1.61 -1.91 12.40
CA ILE A 217 -1.89 -1.54 13.80
C ILE A 217 -2.43 -2.75 14.54
N VAL A 218 -1.80 -3.07 15.66
CA VAL A 218 -2.18 -4.18 16.55
C VAL A 218 -2.54 -3.71 17.95
N ASP A 219 -3.36 -4.51 18.65
CA ASP A 219 -3.63 -4.35 20.08
C ASP A 219 -2.51 -4.96 20.95
N GLN A 220 -2.73 -4.97 22.28
CA GLN A 220 -1.74 -5.44 23.26
C GLN A 220 -1.47 -6.94 23.13
N GLU A 221 -2.42 -7.70 22.57
CA GLU A 221 -2.35 -9.13 22.32
C GLU A 221 -1.84 -9.48 20.91
N ASN A 222 -1.43 -8.47 20.12
CA ASN A 222 -1.01 -8.57 18.71
C ASN A 222 -2.14 -8.99 17.73
N ASN A 223 -3.41 -8.75 18.06
CA ASN A 223 -4.47 -8.89 17.05
C ASN A 223 -4.45 -7.67 16.13
N ILE A 224 -4.56 -7.90 14.82
CA ILE A 224 -4.56 -6.83 13.83
C ILE A 224 -5.89 -6.07 13.92
N LYS A 225 -5.80 -4.79 14.28
CA LYS A 225 -6.96 -3.88 14.41
C LYS A 225 -7.23 -3.11 13.14
N CYS A 226 -6.17 -2.71 12.45
CA CYS A 226 -6.28 -1.79 11.32
C CYS A 226 -5.06 -1.85 10.41
N ILE A 227 -5.26 -1.67 9.11
CA ILE A 227 -4.24 -1.42 8.10
C ILE A 227 -4.36 0.05 7.71
N ILE A 228 -3.28 0.80 7.85
CA ILE A 228 -3.24 2.24 7.60
C ILE A 228 -2.35 2.57 6.40
N ASP A 229 -2.36 3.83 5.99
CA ASP A 229 -1.48 4.36 4.93
C ASP A 229 -1.74 3.79 3.53
N TRP A 230 -2.98 3.94 3.07
CA TRP A 230 -3.46 3.50 1.76
C TRP A 230 -3.08 4.46 0.60
N GLY A 231 -2.09 5.34 0.79
CA GLY A 231 -1.69 6.33 -0.24
C GLY A 231 -1.17 5.71 -1.53
N PHE A 232 -0.56 4.52 -1.46
CA PHE A 232 -0.09 3.74 -2.61
C PHE A 232 -1.12 2.74 -3.15
N ALA A 233 -2.30 2.68 -2.54
CA ALA A 233 -3.28 1.68 -2.89
C ALA A 233 -3.86 1.92 -4.28
N ALA A 234 -4.06 0.85 -5.03
CA ALA A 234 -4.56 0.94 -6.38
C ALA A 234 -5.33 -0.31 -6.79
N MET A 235 -6.28 -0.13 -7.71
CA MET A 235 -6.87 -1.24 -8.45
C MET A 235 -5.86 -1.77 -9.47
N VAL A 236 -5.41 -3.00 -9.26
CA VAL A 236 -4.36 -3.66 -10.04
C VAL A 236 -4.81 -5.03 -10.51
N PRO A 237 -4.16 -5.64 -11.53
CA PRO A 237 -4.43 -7.02 -11.88
C PRO A 237 -4.35 -7.92 -10.65
N VAL A 238 -5.25 -8.89 -10.51
CA VAL A 238 -5.38 -9.69 -9.27
C VAL A 238 -4.08 -10.38 -8.85
N VAL A 239 -3.21 -10.71 -9.80
CA VAL A 239 -1.88 -11.28 -9.54
C VAL A 239 -0.95 -10.32 -8.77
N GLN A 240 -1.07 -9.01 -9.02
CA GLN A 240 -0.36 -7.98 -8.26
C GLN A 240 -0.93 -7.86 -6.85
N ALA A 241 -2.26 -7.89 -6.71
CA ALA A 241 -2.91 -7.85 -5.39
C ALA A 241 -2.61 -9.11 -4.56
N ALA A 242 -2.32 -10.22 -5.22
CA ALA A 242 -1.93 -11.50 -4.63
C ALA A 242 -0.42 -11.65 -4.40
N LYS A 243 0.39 -10.59 -4.52
CA LYS A 243 1.82 -10.67 -4.15
C LYS A 243 2.01 -10.92 -2.65
N LEU A 244 3.18 -11.40 -2.24
CA LEU A 244 3.50 -11.48 -0.81
C LEU A 244 3.57 -10.07 -0.18
N PRO A 245 3.10 -9.88 1.07
CA PRO A 245 3.39 -8.69 1.87
C PRO A 245 4.89 -8.37 1.92
N CYS A 246 5.27 -7.10 1.99
CA CYS A 246 6.64 -6.66 1.69
C CYS A 246 7.73 -7.26 2.60
N PHE A 247 7.37 -7.59 3.84
CA PHE A 247 8.28 -8.17 4.83
C PHE A 247 8.31 -9.71 4.79
N LEU A 248 7.53 -10.32 3.90
CA LEU A 248 7.59 -11.75 3.59
C LEU A 248 8.38 -12.03 2.30
N TRP A 249 9.03 -11.03 1.71
CA TRP A 249 10.02 -11.21 0.65
C TRP A 249 11.24 -10.31 0.88
N THR A 250 12.27 -10.47 0.06
CA THR A 250 13.58 -9.84 0.28
C THR A 250 13.55 -8.34 -0.01
N ASP A 251 13.78 -7.50 1.01
CA ASP A 251 13.85 -6.03 0.91
C ASP A 251 14.55 -5.56 -0.37
N ASP A 252 13.96 -4.61 -1.11
CA ASP A 252 14.45 -3.69 -2.17
C ASP A 252 15.62 -4.11 -3.10
N SER A 253 16.08 -5.36 -3.06
CA SER A 253 17.28 -5.85 -3.71
C SER A 253 17.15 -7.31 -4.11
N ALA A 254 17.30 -7.56 -5.40
CA ALA A 254 17.35 -8.89 -6.00
C ALA A 254 18.56 -9.73 -5.55
N THR A 255 19.54 -9.13 -4.87
CA THR A 255 20.73 -9.84 -4.39
C THR A 255 20.59 -10.37 -2.96
N ARG A 256 19.57 -9.91 -2.22
CA ARG A 256 19.38 -10.29 -0.83
C ARG A 256 18.74 -11.67 -0.77
N ILE A 257 19.37 -12.56 -0.01
CA ILE A 257 18.88 -13.92 0.23
C ILE A 257 17.85 -13.87 1.38
N PRO A 258 16.69 -14.56 1.27
CA PRO A 258 15.72 -14.65 2.35
C PRO A 258 16.33 -15.26 3.63
N SER A 259 16.00 -14.72 4.79
CA SER A 259 16.40 -15.31 6.07
C SER A 259 15.65 -16.63 6.30
N GLN A 260 16.21 -17.52 7.12
CA GLN A 260 15.53 -18.76 7.51
C GLN A 260 14.23 -18.48 8.29
N ALA A 261 14.16 -17.37 9.03
CA ALA A 261 12.94 -16.94 9.70
C ALA A 261 11.87 -16.54 8.67
N MET A 262 12.22 -15.71 7.70
CA MET A 262 11.32 -15.31 6.61
C MET A 262 10.77 -16.52 5.84
N LEU A 263 11.60 -17.52 5.53
CA LEU A 263 11.14 -18.73 4.85
C LEU A 263 10.11 -19.50 5.68
N ARG A 264 10.29 -19.60 7.00
CA ARG A 264 9.29 -20.21 7.91
C ARG A 264 8.01 -19.37 7.98
N ASP A 265 8.14 -18.05 7.98
CA ASP A 265 6.98 -17.14 8.01
C ASP A 265 6.15 -17.27 6.75
N ARG A 266 6.79 -17.32 5.58
CA ARG A 266 6.10 -17.60 4.31
C ARG A 266 5.35 -18.93 4.37
N GLN A 267 5.98 -19.98 4.90
CA GLN A 267 5.33 -21.28 5.03
C GLN A 267 4.10 -21.20 5.95
N SER A 268 4.20 -20.52 7.08
CA SER A 268 3.09 -20.30 8.03
C SER A 268 1.96 -19.48 7.41
N TYR A 269 2.31 -18.39 6.73
CA TYR A 269 1.39 -17.52 6.00
C TYR A 269 0.63 -18.27 4.90
N VAL A 270 1.35 -18.95 4.00
CA VAL A 270 0.77 -19.74 2.91
C VAL A 270 -0.07 -20.90 3.44
N GLY A 271 0.41 -21.55 4.51
CA GLY A 271 -0.32 -22.61 5.20
C GLY A 271 -1.70 -22.15 5.68
N SER A 272 -1.82 -20.90 6.14
CA SER A 272 -3.04 -20.34 6.75
C SER A 272 -4.23 -20.22 5.78
N PHE A 273 -3.99 -20.12 4.47
CA PHE A 273 -5.07 -20.09 3.46
C PHE A 273 -5.02 -21.28 2.49
N SER A 274 -4.12 -22.24 2.71
CA SER A 274 -3.95 -23.42 1.85
C SER A 274 -5.21 -24.28 1.72
N GLY A 275 -6.07 -24.32 2.76
CA GLY A 275 -7.35 -25.03 2.75
C GLY A 275 -8.54 -24.25 2.16
N GLN A 276 -8.37 -22.95 1.89
CA GLN A 276 -9.46 -22.10 1.41
C GLN A 276 -9.78 -22.36 -0.06
N VAL A 277 -11.06 -22.33 -0.45
CA VAL A 277 -11.54 -22.68 -1.80
C VAL A 277 -11.99 -21.48 -2.65
N SER A 278 -11.79 -20.25 -2.16
CA SER A 278 -12.19 -19.06 -2.92
C SER A 278 -11.27 -18.80 -4.13
N GLU A 279 -11.78 -18.01 -5.08
CA GLU A 279 -11.00 -17.57 -6.25
C GLU A 279 -9.75 -16.79 -5.83
N ALA A 280 -9.90 -15.88 -4.85
CA ALA A 280 -8.79 -15.13 -4.27
C ALA A 280 -7.72 -16.06 -3.67
N ALA A 281 -8.12 -17.06 -2.88
CA ALA A 281 -7.19 -18.04 -2.32
C ALA A 281 -6.50 -18.85 -3.43
N SER A 282 -7.20 -19.15 -4.51
CA SER A 282 -6.64 -19.87 -5.65
C SER A 282 -5.57 -19.06 -6.38
N VAL A 283 -5.77 -17.75 -6.57
CA VAL A 283 -4.76 -16.85 -7.14
C VAL A 283 -3.57 -16.71 -6.19
N MET A 284 -3.82 -16.47 -4.89
CA MET A 284 -2.76 -16.37 -3.87
C MET A 284 -1.90 -17.63 -3.84
N LYS A 285 -2.48 -18.83 -3.86
CA LYS A 285 -1.70 -20.09 -3.91
C LYS A 285 -0.82 -20.17 -5.16
N ARG A 286 -1.36 -19.83 -6.34
CA ARG A 286 -0.59 -19.87 -7.60
C ARG A 286 0.60 -18.92 -7.63
N TRP A 287 0.54 -17.82 -6.89
CA TRP A 287 1.59 -16.81 -6.87
C TRP A 287 2.53 -16.90 -5.67
N GLN A 288 2.03 -17.40 -4.53
CA GLN A 288 2.77 -17.37 -3.26
C GLN A 288 3.31 -18.76 -2.85
N ALA A 289 2.76 -19.86 -3.36
CA ALA A 289 3.13 -21.23 -3.00
C ALA A 289 3.98 -21.92 -4.08
N THR A 290 4.82 -21.17 -4.80
CA THR A 290 5.64 -21.66 -5.91
C THR A 290 7.13 -21.52 -5.62
N ASP A 291 7.95 -22.38 -6.22
CA ASP A 291 9.40 -22.36 -6.03
C ASP A 291 10.05 -21.06 -6.55
N ASP A 292 9.42 -20.39 -7.54
CA ASP A 292 9.88 -19.13 -8.14
C ASP A 292 9.18 -17.88 -7.54
N VAL A 293 8.57 -18.00 -6.36
CA VAL A 293 7.81 -16.91 -5.70
C VAL A 293 8.62 -15.62 -5.53
N ASP A 294 9.91 -15.73 -5.16
CA ASP A 294 10.78 -14.56 -4.99
C ASP A 294 10.96 -13.82 -6.31
N PHE A 295 11.29 -14.56 -7.38
CA PHE A 295 11.48 -13.97 -8.69
C PHE A 295 10.21 -13.27 -9.18
N ARG A 296 9.05 -13.93 -9.05
CA ARG A 296 7.76 -13.35 -9.44
C ARG A 296 7.41 -12.10 -8.66
N THR A 297 7.64 -12.12 -7.34
CA THR A 297 7.34 -10.98 -6.47
C THR A 297 8.22 -9.79 -6.80
N LEU A 298 9.54 -10.00 -6.89
CA LEU A 298 10.51 -8.96 -7.26
C LEU A 298 10.29 -8.44 -8.68
N TYR A 299 9.92 -9.32 -9.61
CA TYR A 299 9.56 -8.93 -10.97
C TYR A 299 8.33 -8.02 -10.98
N LEU A 300 7.24 -8.38 -10.28
CA LEU A 300 6.06 -7.53 -10.19
C LEU A 300 6.37 -6.20 -9.50
N GLU A 301 7.21 -6.20 -8.47
CA GLU A 301 7.64 -4.99 -7.79
C GLU A 301 8.47 -4.08 -8.70
N SER A 302 9.32 -4.65 -9.57
CA SER A 302 10.09 -3.88 -10.57
C SER A 302 9.24 -3.08 -11.56
N ILE A 303 7.96 -3.42 -11.72
CA ILE A 303 7.03 -2.66 -12.58
C ILE A 303 6.63 -1.33 -11.93
N SER A 304 6.71 -1.24 -10.60
CA SER A 304 6.31 -0.04 -9.83
C SER A 304 7.51 0.67 -9.19
N SER A 305 8.58 -0.05 -8.88
CA SER A 305 9.79 0.47 -8.24
C SER A 305 10.97 0.56 -9.20
N LYS A 306 11.47 1.79 -9.39
CA LYS A 306 12.71 2.06 -10.14
C LYS A 306 13.91 1.34 -9.52
N GLY A 307 14.00 1.33 -8.20
CA GLY A 307 15.11 0.69 -7.48
C GLY A 307 15.12 -0.82 -7.72
N MET A 308 13.94 -1.44 -7.64
CA MET A 308 13.80 -2.86 -7.91
C MET A 308 14.07 -3.21 -9.38
N LEU A 309 13.64 -2.37 -10.33
CA LEU A 309 13.98 -2.53 -11.74
C LEU A 309 15.49 -2.53 -11.97
N ALA A 310 16.19 -1.53 -11.44
CA ALA A 310 17.65 -1.49 -11.53
C ALA A 310 18.30 -2.70 -10.85
N SER A 311 17.77 -3.14 -9.70
CA SER A 311 18.31 -4.29 -8.98
C SER A 311 18.09 -5.62 -9.70
N MET A 312 16.93 -5.84 -10.31
CA MET A 312 16.64 -7.06 -11.08
C MET A 312 17.46 -7.09 -12.37
N ALA A 313 17.63 -5.94 -13.01
CA ALA A 313 18.46 -5.79 -14.20
C ALA A 313 19.94 -6.05 -13.91
N SER A 314 20.47 -5.59 -12.76
CA SER A 314 21.88 -5.77 -12.41
C SER A 314 22.28 -7.24 -12.19
N VAL A 315 21.32 -8.09 -11.81
CA VAL A 315 21.48 -9.55 -11.72
C VAL A 315 21.05 -10.30 -13.00
N GLY A 316 20.75 -9.57 -14.08
CA GLY A 316 20.37 -10.16 -15.37
C GLY A 316 19.06 -10.94 -15.32
N TRP A 317 18.10 -10.51 -14.49
CA TRP A 317 16.80 -11.16 -14.30
C TRP A 317 16.90 -12.62 -13.83
N LYS A 318 17.94 -12.93 -13.05
CA LYS A 318 18.13 -14.22 -12.40
C LYS A 318 18.57 -13.99 -10.96
N LEU A 319 17.82 -14.55 -10.02
CA LEU A 319 18.21 -14.47 -8.61
C LEU A 319 19.48 -15.30 -8.37
N PRO A 320 20.38 -14.87 -7.48
CA PRO A 320 21.67 -15.53 -7.27
C PRO A 320 21.58 -16.78 -6.38
N TYR A 321 20.39 -17.19 -5.97
CA TYR A 321 20.11 -18.29 -5.04
C TYR A 321 19.00 -19.21 -5.57
#